data_AF-A0A2I0X6P0-F1
#
_entry.id   AF-A0A2I0X6P0-F1
#
_cell.length_a   1.000
_cell.length_b   1.000
_cell.length_c   1.000
_cell.angle_alpha   90.00
_cell.angle_beta   90.00
_cell.angle_gamma   90.00
#
_symmetry.space_group_name_H-M   'P 1'
#
loop_
_entity.id
_entity.type
_entity.pdbx_description
1 polymer ?
#
loop_
_entity_poly.entity_id
_entity_poly.type
_entity_poly.pdbx_seq_one_letter_code
_entity_poly.pdbx_strand_id
1 'polypeptide(L)'
;MKSSSISKQAAKFYSRKLYSFFKEEFLYGLGGLCIEHSSSDLSRFFVKNIDNSTDLYKWIVTFNSLECTIQCSCAMFEMMSILCSHCMRVMRQLDIVNIYVKYLLPRWSACARKDLYSGGKIPCIGINAGQPNEGSSNLMFRNYICRFAYKISTEAQGNDETEMCVKDVMSALAAKVHSIKTDRKNK
;
A
#
# COMPACT_ATOMS: atom_id res chain seq x y z
N MET A 1 10.55 3.62 -23.46
CA MET A 1 9.83 4.56 -22.56
C MET A 1 10.77 4.98 -21.43
N LYS A 2 10.98 6.27 -21.19
CA LYS A 2 11.76 6.76 -20.04
C LYS A 2 10.94 6.54 -18.76
N SER A 3 11.49 5.84 -17.77
CA SER A 3 10.82 5.62 -16.47
C SER A 3 10.80 6.89 -15.61
N SER A 4 9.70 7.14 -14.88
CA SER A 4 9.57 8.27 -13.95
C SER A 4 10.56 8.16 -12.79
N SER A 5 10.90 9.28 -12.16
CA SER A 5 11.83 9.29 -11.01
C SER A 5 11.26 8.48 -9.83
N ILE A 6 9.95 8.62 -9.54
CA ILE A 6 9.21 7.77 -8.60
C ILE A 6 9.39 6.27 -8.90
N SER A 7 9.18 5.85 -10.16
CA SER A 7 9.29 4.45 -10.55
C SER A 7 10.72 3.93 -10.39
N LYS A 8 11.73 4.73 -10.74
CA LYS A 8 13.16 4.38 -10.54
C LYS A 8 13.51 4.25 -9.06
N GLN A 9 13.07 5.18 -8.23
CA GLN A 9 13.30 5.15 -6.79
C GLN A 9 12.65 3.91 -6.16
N ALA A 10 11.39 3.63 -6.51
CA ALA A 10 10.66 2.46 -6.03
C ALA A 10 11.31 1.15 -6.50
N ALA A 11 11.75 1.06 -7.76
CA ALA A 11 12.44 -0.12 -8.29
C ALA A 11 13.78 -0.39 -7.60
N LYS A 12 14.50 0.68 -7.22
CA LYS A 12 15.76 0.58 -6.48
C LYS A 12 15.52 0.16 -5.03
N PHE A 13 14.44 0.65 -4.43
CA PHE A 13 14.15 0.42 -3.02
C PHE A 13 13.46 -0.92 -2.77
N TYR A 14 12.32 -1.19 -3.41
CA TYR A 14 11.47 -2.34 -3.10
C TYR A 14 12.02 -3.66 -3.65
N SER A 15 11.70 -4.77 -2.96
CA SER A 15 11.87 -6.10 -3.55
C SER A 15 11.08 -6.24 -4.86
N ARG A 16 11.49 -7.12 -5.78
CA ARG A 16 10.81 -7.34 -7.08
C ARG A 16 9.29 -7.53 -6.94
N LYS A 17 8.86 -8.32 -5.95
CA LYS A 17 7.44 -8.60 -5.70
C LYS A 17 6.68 -7.34 -5.24
N LEU A 18 7.26 -6.57 -4.34
CA LEU A 18 6.65 -5.32 -3.85
C LEU A 18 6.66 -4.21 -4.89
N TYR A 19 7.71 -4.14 -5.70
CA TYR A 19 7.77 -3.22 -6.83
C TYR A 19 6.65 -3.50 -7.85
N SER A 20 6.31 -4.77 -8.11
CA SER A 20 5.18 -5.11 -8.98
C SER A 20 3.87 -4.50 -8.47
N PHE A 21 3.57 -4.67 -7.17
CA PHE A 21 2.38 -4.09 -6.56
C PHE A 21 2.39 -2.56 -6.56
N PHE A 22 3.52 -1.97 -6.18
CA PHE A 22 3.72 -0.54 -6.27
C PHE A 22 3.44 -0.03 -7.69
N LYS A 23 3.92 -0.75 -8.70
CA LYS A 23 3.76 -0.39 -10.11
C LYS A 23 2.30 -0.44 -10.54
N GLU A 24 1.53 -1.42 -10.09
CA GLU A 24 0.07 -1.49 -10.33
C GLU A 24 -0.63 -0.27 -9.74
N GLU A 25 -0.41 0.03 -8.45
CA GLU A 25 -0.97 1.22 -7.79
C GLU A 25 -0.53 2.52 -8.48
N PHE A 26 0.73 2.60 -8.87
CA PHE A 26 1.27 3.78 -9.54
C PHE A 26 0.63 3.99 -10.91
N LEU A 27 0.48 2.92 -11.71
CA LEU A 27 -0.16 3.02 -13.02
C LEU A 27 -1.66 3.33 -12.90
N TYR A 28 -2.35 2.69 -11.95
CA TYR A 28 -3.75 2.99 -11.69
C TYR A 28 -3.94 4.44 -11.25
N GLY A 29 -3.06 4.96 -10.39
CA GLY A 29 -3.06 6.36 -9.99
C GLY A 29 -2.78 7.35 -11.13
N LEU A 30 -2.14 6.92 -12.22
CA LEU A 30 -1.89 7.77 -13.38
C LEU A 30 -3.01 7.75 -14.42
N GLY A 31 -3.73 6.63 -14.54
CA GLY A 31 -4.66 6.40 -15.65
C GLY A 31 -6.11 6.10 -15.26
N GLY A 32 -6.37 5.60 -14.05
CA GLY A 32 -7.70 5.20 -13.59
C GLY A 32 -8.36 6.19 -12.63
N LEU A 33 -7.64 7.23 -12.20
CA LEU A 33 -8.09 8.18 -11.18
C LEU A 33 -8.09 9.63 -11.67
N CYS A 34 -9.10 10.40 -11.25
CA CYS A 34 -9.14 11.85 -11.43
C CYS A 34 -9.26 12.58 -10.08
N ILE A 35 -8.73 13.81 -10.05
CA ILE A 35 -8.94 14.74 -8.95
C ILE A 35 -10.11 15.61 -9.36
N GLU A 36 -11.20 15.51 -8.62
CA GLU A 36 -12.42 16.28 -8.91
C GLU A 36 -12.33 17.70 -8.35
N HIS A 37 -11.79 17.82 -7.13
CA HIS A 37 -11.65 19.08 -6.43
C HIS A 37 -10.45 19.05 -5.49
N SER A 38 -9.83 20.20 -5.27
CA SER A 38 -8.80 20.42 -4.25
C SER A 38 -9.09 21.70 -3.47
N SER A 39 -8.74 21.72 -2.18
CA SER A 39 -8.79 22.96 -1.39
C SER A 39 -7.83 24.02 -1.96
N SER A 40 -8.13 25.30 -1.68
CA SER A 40 -7.35 26.44 -2.16
C SER A 40 -5.89 26.44 -1.70
N ASP A 41 -5.64 25.92 -0.49
CA ASP A 41 -4.32 25.75 0.11
C ASP A 41 -3.59 24.47 -0.34
N LEU A 42 -4.21 23.67 -1.24
CA LEU A 42 -3.70 22.38 -1.70
C LEU A 42 -3.42 21.37 -0.57
N SER A 43 -4.10 21.50 0.58
CA SER A 43 -3.96 20.57 1.70
C SER A 43 -4.90 19.37 1.63
N ARG A 44 -5.97 19.45 0.83
CA ARG A 44 -6.97 18.38 0.66
C ARG A 44 -7.36 18.19 -0.80
N PHE A 45 -7.43 16.94 -1.22
CA PHE A 45 -7.82 16.51 -2.56
C PHE A 45 -8.91 15.45 -2.50
N PHE A 46 -9.89 15.57 -3.38
CA PHE A 46 -10.98 14.61 -3.56
C PHE A 46 -10.71 13.82 -4.84
N VAL A 47 -10.41 12.54 -4.68
CA VAL A 47 -10.00 11.63 -5.75
C VAL A 47 -11.13 10.64 -6.01
N LYS A 48 -11.43 10.38 -7.28
CA LYS A 48 -12.42 9.39 -7.70
C LYS A 48 -11.93 8.55 -8.88
N ASN A 49 -12.56 7.40 -9.07
CA ASN A 49 -12.34 6.56 -10.26
C ASN A 49 -12.88 7.26 -11.52
N ILE A 50 -12.17 7.09 -12.64
CA ILE A 50 -12.60 7.61 -13.94
C ILE A 50 -13.72 6.73 -14.51
N ASP A 51 -13.57 5.40 -14.42
CA ASP A 51 -14.45 4.45 -15.08
C ASP A 51 -15.81 4.28 -14.38
N ASN A 52 -15.94 4.76 -13.15
CA ASN A 52 -17.12 4.56 -12.30
C ASN A 52 -17.87 5.88 -12.09
N SER A 53 -18.46 6.41 -13.17
CA SER A 53 -19.14 7.73 -13.16
C SER A 53 -20.37 7.80 -12.26
N THR A 54 -20.94 6.65 -11.87
CA THR A 54 -22.07 6.53 -10.93
C THR A 54 -21.62 6.40 -9.48
N ASP A 55 -20.32 6.22 -9.22
CA ASP A 55 -19.78 6.09 -7.88
C ASP A 55 -19.63 7.48 -7.23
N LEU A 56 -20.50 7.77 -6.26
CA LEU A 56 -20.45 8.99 -5.48
C LEU A 56 -19.31 8.96 -4.45
N TYR A 57 -18.69 7.80 -4.25
CA TYR A 57 -17.62 7.65 -3.28
C TYR A 57 -16.34 8.35 -3.73
N LYS A 58 -15.73 9.08 -2.80
CA LYS A 58 -14.52 9.87 -3.03
C LYS A 58 -13.51 9.57 -1.95
N TRP A 59 -12.27 9.32 -2.36
CA TRP A 59 -11.16 9.25 -1.43
C TRP A 59 -10.64 10.66 -1.13
N ILE A 60 -10.41 10.92 0.16
CA ILE A 60 -9.84 12.18 0.62
C ILE A 60 -8.36 11.94 0.82
N VAL A 61 -7.54 12.72 0.12
CA VAL A 61 -6.09 12.75 0.31
C VAL A 61 -5.71 14.05 0.98
N THR A 62 -5.09 13.98 2.15
CA THR A 62 -4.52 15.12 2.86
C THR A 62 -3.04 15.24 2.55
N PHE A 63 -2.58 16.46 2.27
CA PHE A 63 -1.18 16.78 2.03
C PHE A 63 -0.76 17.92 2.97
N ASN A 64 0.41 17.76 3.61
CA ASN A 64 1.06 18.81 4.36
C ASN A 64 2.44 19.04 3.74
N SER A 65 2.63 20.21 3.15
CA SER A 65 3.87 20.59 2.48
C SER A 65 5.03 20.78 3.45
N LEU A 66 4.78 21.34 4.63
CA LEU A 66 5.79 21.59 5.67
C LEU A 66 6.36 20.27 6.19
N GLU A 67 5.47 19.35 6.54
CA GLU A 67 5.85 18.05 7.04
C GLU A 67 6.21 17.07 5.91
N CYS A 68 5.93 17.40 4.64
CA CYS A 68 6.00 16.48 3.51
C CYS A 68 5.19 15.19 3.75
N THR A 69 4.03 15.28 4.40
CA THR A 69 3.13 14.13 4.63
C THR A 69 2.04 14.10 3.57
N ILE A 70 1.71 12.89 3.14
CA ILE A 70 0.53 12.57 2.35
C ILE A 70 -0.20 11.39 3.00
N GLN A 71 -1.49 11.53 3.23
CA GLN A 71 -2.33 10.48 3.81
C GLN A 71 -3.63 10.35 3.01
N CYS A 72 -4.17 9.15 2.95
CA CYS A 72 -5.41 8.89 2.22
C CYS A 72 -6.42 8.23 3.15
N SER A 73 -7.69 8.60 3.01
CA SER A 73 -8.80 7.98 3.73
C SER A 73 -8.94 6.47 3.49
N CYS A 74 -8.30 5.92 2.45
CA CYS A 74 -8.28 4.48 2.23
C CYS A 74 -7.35 3.70 3.19
N ALA A 75 -6.49 4.40 3.94
CA ALA A 75 -5.58 3.83 4.93
C ALA A 75 -4.67 2.69 4.42
N MET A 76 -4.42 2.62 3.10
CA MET A 76 -3.62 1.55 2.49
C MET A 76 -2.17 1.56 2.99
N PHE A 77 -1.60 2.74 3.28
CA PHE A 77 -0.24 2.82 3.80
C PHE A 77 -0.15 2.26 5.22
N GLU A 78 -1.14 2.52 6.05
CA GLU A 78 -1.26 2.00 7.42
C GLU A 78 -1.40 0.46 7.39
N MET A 79 -2.18 -0.06 6.45
CA MET A 79 -2.43 -1.50 6.31
C MET A 79 -1.30 -2.27 5.62
N MET A 80 -0.66 -1.67 4.62
CA MET A 80 0.23 -2.37 3.69
C MET A 80 1.60 -1.72 3.53
N SER A 81 1.81 -0.57 4.17
CA SER A 81 3.07 0.19 4.11
C SER A 81 3.51 0.55 2.68
N ILE A 82 2.56 0.69 1.76
CA ILE A 82 2.74 1.15 0.38
C ILE A 82 1.74 2.29 0.18
N LEU A 83 2.19 3.38 -0.45
CA LEU A 83 1.32 4.48 -0.84
C LEU A 83 0.31 4.00 -1.90
N CYS A 84 -0.97 4.30 -1.69
CA CYS A 84 -2.03 3.96 -2.65
C CYS A 84 -1.96 4.79 -3.92
N SER A 85 -2.63 4.29 -4.97
CA SER A 85 -2.94 5.01 -6.20
C SER A 85 -3.51 6.41 -5.98
N HIS A 86 -4.37 6.64 -4.98
CA HIS A 86 -4.90 7.98 -4.65
C HIS A 86 -3.78 8.97 -4.27
N CYS A 87 -2.87 8.55 -3.39
CA CYS A 87 -1.69 9.35 -3.03
C CYS A 87 -0.81 9.59 -4.26
N MET A 88 -0.62 8.59 -5.12
CA MET A 88 0.16 8.74 -6.36
C MET A 88 -0.47 9.76 -7.32
N ARG A 89 -1.80 9.76 -7.46
CA ARG A 89 -2.52 10.71 -8.31
C ARG A 89 -2.30 12.16 -7.84
N VAL A 90 -2.33 12.38 -6.52
CA VAL A 90 -2.08 13.69 -5.90
C VAL A 90 -0.60 14.08 -5.98
N MET A 91 0.33 13.16 -5.72
CA MET A 91 1.76 13.41 -5.93
C MET A 91 2.03 13.84 -7.38
N ARG A 92 1.36 13.22 -8.36
CA ARG A 92 1.47 13.62 -9.76
C ARG A 92 0.92 15.02 -10.02
N GLN A 93 -0.19 15.39 -9.39
CA GLN A 93 -0.78 16.73 -9.50
C GLN A 93 0.12 17.82 -8.91
N LEU A 94 0.83 17.50 -7.82
CA LEU A 94 1.77 18.39 -7.14
C LEU A 94 3.18 18.36 -7.74
N ASP A 95 3.38 17.65 -8.85
CA ASP A 95 4.69 17.41 -9.48
C ASP A 95 5.77 16.92 -8.50
N ILE A 96 5.37 16.15 -7.49
CA ILE A 96 6.29 15.49 -6.59
C ILE A 96 6.97 14.36 -7.36
N VAL A 97 8.28 14.52 -7.62
CA VAL A 97 9.04 13.59 -8.47
C VAL A 97 9.63 12.40 -7.72
N ASN A 98 9.61 12.40 -6.38
CA ASN A 98 10.15 11.33 -5.54
C ASN A 98 9.23 11.03 -4.36
N ILE A 99 9.16 9.77 -3.98
CA ILE A 99 8.54 9.29 -2.75
C ILE A 99 9.37 9.82 -1.56
N TYR A 100 8.71 10.49 -0.61
CA TYR A 100 9.38 10.91 0.62
C TYR A 100 9.91 9.70 1.38
N VAL A 101 11.11 9.84 1.93
CA VAL A 101 11.87 8.73 2.54
C VAL A 101 11.09 8.02 3.65
N LYS A 102 10.25 8.72 4.40
CA LYS A 102 9.39 8.12 5.44
C LYS A 102 8.38 7.09 4.92
N TYR A 103 8.01 7.14 3.65
CA TYR A 103 7.15 6.14 3.01
C TYR A 103 7.96 4.96 2.43
N LEU A 104 9.29 5.06 2.41
CA LEU A 104 10.21 3.99 2.00
C LEU A 104 10.68 3.21 3.23
N LEU A 105 9.82 2.34 3.75
CA LEU A 105 10.08 1.63 4.99
C LEU A 105 11.12 0.50 4.79
N PRO A 106 12.25 0.49 5.54
CA PRO A 106 13.39 -0.42 5.31
C PRO A 106 13.03 -1.91 5.27
N ARG A 107 12.02 -2.32 6.04
CA ARG A 107 11.49 -3.69 6.04
C ARG A 107 11.01 -4.17 4.67
N TRP A 108 10.61 -3.26 3.78
CA TRP A 108 10.15 -3.57 2.42
C TRP A 108 11.24 -3.45 1.36
N SER A 109 12.47 -3.11 1.78
CA SER A 109 13.58 -2.96 0.86
C SER A 109 13.96 -4.29 0.21
N ALA A 110 14.54 -4.25 -0.99
CA ALA A 110 15.11 -5.41 -1.65
C ALA A 110 16.19 -6.11 -0.80
N CYS A 111 16.84 -5.36 0.10
CA CYS A 111 17.88 -5.85 1.01
C CYS A 111 17.33 -6.57 2.25
N ALA A 112 16.07 -6.32 2.66
CA ALA A 112 15.46 -7.01 3.80
C ALA A 112 15.43 -8.55 3.65
N ARG A 113 15.52 -9.05 2.42
CA ARG A 113 15.63 -10.49 2.11
C ARG A 113 17.05 -11.05 2.22
N LYS A 114 18.10 -10.21 2.12
CA LYS A 114 19.51 -10.63 2.26
C LYS A 114 19.94 -10.61 3.73
N ASP A 115 19.43 -9.66 4.50
CA ASP A 115 19.81 -9.48 5.92
C ASP A 115 19.29 -10.62 6.82
N LEU A 116 18.23 -11.32 6.41
CA LEU A 116 17.68 -12.49 7.13
C LEU A 116 18.53 -13.76 6.96
N TYR A 117 19.39 -13.85 5.94
CA TYR A 117 20.16 -15.06 5.63
C TYR A 117 21.68 -14.90 5.71
N SER A 118 22.21 -13.68 5.95
CA SER A 118 23.66 -13.45 5.85
C SER A 118 24.29 -12.62 6.98
N GLY A 119 23.55 -12.22 8.02
CA GLY A 119 24.14 -11.62 9.23
C GLY A 119 25.03 -10.38 9.01
N GLY A 120 24.97 -9.75 7.84
CA GLY A 120 25.90 -8.71 7.41
C GLY A 120 25.25 -7.33 7.44
N LYS A 121 25.83 -6.41 8.22
CA LYS A 121 25.50 -4.97 8.19
C LYS A 121 26.02 -4.33 6.90
N ILE A 122 25.19 -3.81 6.01
CA ILE A 122 25.63 -2.75 5.07
C ILE A 122 24.51 -1.74 4.70
N PRO A 123 24.83 -0.57 4.11
CA PRO A 123 24.33 0.74 4.49
C PRO A 123 23.04 1.05 3.71
N CYS A 124 21.89 0.84 4.35
CA CYS A 124 20.67 1.53 3.96
C CYS A 124 20.93 3.04 4.01
N ILE A 125 20.39 3.78 3.04
CA ILE A 125 20.47 5.24 2.95
C ILE A 125 20.28 5.85 4.35
N GLY A 126 21.38 6.29 4.97
CA GLY A 126 21.49 7.14 6.16
C GLY A 126 20.51 6.97 7.32
N ILE A 127 19.79 5.86 7.46
CA ILE A 127 18.81 5.66 8.53
C ILE A 127 19.30 4.47 9.36
N ASN A 128 19.65 4.77 10.61
CA ASN A 128 20.08 3.81 11.62
C ASN A 128 19.11 2.63 11.68
N ALA A 129 19.48 1.51 11.06
CA ALA A 129 18.71 0.28 11.07
C ALA A 129 18.90 -0.45 12.40
N GLY A 130 17.84 -0.47 13.21
CA GLY A 130 17.69 -1.45 14.29
C GLY A 130 17.63 -2.88 13.72
N GLN A 131 18.12 -3.83 14.51
CA GLN A 131 18.30 -5.25 14.18
C GLN A 131 17.06 -5.92 13.52
N PRO A 132 17.23 -6.85 12.57
CA PRO A 132 16.12 -7.58 11.97
C PRO A 132 15.68 -8.74 12.89
N ASN A 133 14.49 -8.62 13.47
CA ASN A 133 13.83 -9.70 14.22
C ASN A 133 13.00 -10.63 13.30
N GLU A 134 12.80 -11.89 13.73
CA GLU A 134 11.92 -12.93 13.12
C GLU A 134 10.50 -12.43 12.74
N GLY A 135 10.06 -11.31 13.31
CA GLY A 135 8.80 -10.64 12.97
C GLY A 135 8.70 -10.20 11.49
N SER A 136 9.80 -10.04 10.77
CA SER A 136 9.79 -9.54 9.38
C SER A 136 9.03 -10.46 8.41
N SER A 137 9.20 -11.79 8.50
CA SER A 137 8.53 -12.74 7.60
C SER A 137 7.02 -12.84 7.86
N ASN A 138 6.62 -12.86 9.14
CA ASN A 138 5.20 -12.85 9.53
C ASN A 138 4.51 -11.55 9.10
N LEU A 139 5.22 -10.42 9.18
CA LEU A 139 4.73 -9.14 8.68
C LEU A 139 4.59 -9.16 7.15
N MET A 140 5.51 -9.77 6.41
CA MET A 140 5.41 -9.89 4.95
C MET A 140 4.14 -10.64 4.51
N PHE A 141 3.84 -11.78 5.16
CA PHE A 141 2.61 -12.54 4.90
C PHE A 141 1.35 -11.73 5.26
N ARG A 142 1.31 -11.11 6.46
CA ARG A 142 0.18 -10.26 6.87
C ARG A 142 -0.09 -9.15 5.86
N ASN A 143 0.94 -8.41 5.46
CA ASN A 143 0.80 -7.34 4.48
C ASN A 143 0.35 -7.87 3.12
N TYR A 144 0.86 -9.04 2.68
CA TYR A 144 0.41 -9.68 1.45
C TYR A 144 -1.10 -9.98 1.49
N ILE A 145 -1.59 -10.62 2.56
CA ILE A 145 -3.02 -10.93 2.73
C ILE A 145 -3.87 -9.66 2.86
N CYS A 146 -3.42 -8.66 3.63
CA CYS A 146 -4.11 -7.38 3.74
C CYS A 146 -4.32 -6.72 2.37
N ARG A 147 -3.42 -6.92 1.39
CA ARG A 147 -3.59 -6.42 0.01
C ARG A 147 -4.79 -7.03 -0.69
N PHE A 148 -4.92 -8.35 -0.65
CA PHE A 148 -6.07 -9.03 -1.27
C PHE A 148 -7.36 -8.64 -0.58
N ALA A 149 -7.36 -8.62 0.75
CA ALA A 149 -8.52 -8.22 1.53
C ALA A 149 -8.97 -6.79 1.15
N TYR A 150 -8.05 -5.82 1.14
CA TYR A 150 -8.37 -4.44 0.75
C TYR A 150 -8.90 -4.32 -0.67
N LYS A 151 -8.26 -4.98 -1.66
CA LYS A 151 -8.70 -4.92 -3.05
C LYS A 151 -10.14 -5.44 -3.19
N ILE A 152 -10.40 -6.63 -2.65
CA ILE A 152 -11.73 -7.25 -2.69
C ILE A 152 -12.76 -6.39 -1.94
N SER A 153 -12.39 -5.83 -0.77
CA SER A 153 -13.26 -4.94 -0.01
C SER A 153 -13.57 -3.64 -0.76
N THR A 154 -12.60 -3.08 -1.49
CA THR A 154 -12.80 -1.85 -2.29
C THR A 154 -13.70 -2.14 -3.49
N GLU A 155 -13.52 -3.27 -4.17
CA GLU A 155 -14.35 -3.68 -5.30
C GLU A 155 -15.79 -3.99 -4.90
N ALA A 156 -16.00 -4.56 -3.70
CA ALA A 156 -17.33 -4.87 -3.17
C ALA A 156 -18.06 -3.66 -2.57
N GLN A 157 -17.35 -2.58 -2.26
CA GLN A 157 -17.89 -1.46 -1.50
C GLN A 157 -19.11 -0.83 -2.19
N GLY A 158 -20.21 -0.70 -1.45
CA GLY A 158 -21.44 -0.09 -1.97
C GLY A 158 -22.36 -1.05 -2.75
N ASN A 159 -22.04 -2.35 -2.78
CA ASN A 159 -22.92 -3.39 -3.29
C ASN A 159 -23.16 -4.46 -2.21
N ASP A 160 -24.37 -4.45 -1.63
CA ASP A 160 -24.76 -5.29 -0.49
C ASP A 160 -24.53 -6.79 -0.71
N GLU A 161 -24.81 -7.29 -1.92
CA GLU A 161 -24.62 -8.71 -2.26
C GLU A 161 -23.14 -9.10 -2.23
N THR A 162 -22.30 -8.27 -2.85
CA THR A 162 -20.85 -8.52 -2.88
C THR A 162 -20.22 -8.30 -1.51
N GLU A 163 -20.67 -7.32 -0.73
CA GLU A 163 -20.21 -7.12 0.64
C GLU A 163 -20.55 -8.31 1.54
N MET A 164 -21.76 -8.87 1.42
CA MET A 164 -22.17 -10.06 2.16
C MET A 164 -21.31 -11.27 1.79
N CYS A 165 -21.10 -11.50 0.49
CA CYS A 165 -20.25 -12.58 -0.01
C CYS A 165 -18.83 -12.51 0.59
N VAL A 166 -18.22 -11.31 0.61
CA VAL A 166 -16.88 -11.12 1.19
C VAL A 166 -16.88 -11.44 2.69
N LYS A 167 -17.89 -11.00 3.45
CA LYS A 167 -18.02 -11.27 4.89
C LYS A 167 -18.15 -12.76 5.18
N ASP A 168 -18.97 -13.47 4.40
CA ASP A 168 -19.22 -14.91 4.58
C ASP A 168 -17.96 -15.73 4.29
N VAL A 169 -17.29 -15.47 3.17
CA VAL A 169 -16.06 -16.17 2.78
C VAL A 169 -14.93 -15.93 3.79
N MET A 170 -14.77 -14.69 4.26
CA MET A 170 -13.75 -14.37 5.27
C MET A 170 -14.05 -15.06 6.61
N SER A 171 -15.32 -15.16 7.00
CA SER A 171 -15.74 -15.85 8.22
C SER A 171 -15.49 -17.37 8.14
N ALA A 172 -15.83 -17.98 7.00
CA ALA A 172 -15.54 -19.39 6.75
C ALA A 172 -14.03 -19.69 6.75
N LEU A 173 -13.21 -18.81 6.14
CA LEU A 173 -11.76 -18.92 6.17
C LEU A 173 -11.22 -18.83 7.60
N ALA A 174 -11.72 -17.90 8.41
CA ALA A 174 -11.33 -17.76 9.80
C ALA A 174 -11.60 -19.06 10.59
N ALA A 175 -12.81 -19.63 10.47
CA ALA A 175 -13.16 -20.90 11.11
C ALA A 175 -12.21 -22.03 10.71
N LYS A 176 -11.88 -22.14 9.42
CA LYS A 176 -10.93 -23.14 8.91
C LYS A 176 -9.52 -22.98 9.48
N VAL A 177 -9.02 -21.73 9.57
CA VAL A 177 -7.71 -21.44 10.17
C VAL A 177 -7.69 -21.79 11.66
N HIS A 178 -8.79 -21.56 12.39
CA HIS A 178 -8.91 -21.95 13.80
C HIS A 178 -8.86 -23.47 13.98
N SER A 179 -9.63 -24.24 13.19
CA SER A 179 -9.61 -25.71 13.23
C SER A 179 -8.22 -26.30 12.97
N ILE A 180 -7.48 -25.79 11.99
CA ILE A 180 -6.12 -26.27 11.69
C ILE A 180 -5.16 -26.02 12.87
N LYS A 181 -5.34 -24.92 13.61
CA LYS A 181 -4.51 -24.61 14.78
C LYS A 181 -4.84 -25.48 15.99
N THR A 182 -6.11 -25.83 16.19
CA THR A 182 -6.53 -26.71 17.29
C THR A 182 -6.09 -28.15 17.03
N ASP A 183 -6.18 -28.65 15.79
CA ASP A 183 -5.77 -30.01 15.43
C ASP A 183 -4.26 -30.24 15.60
N ARG A 184 -3.44 -29.19 15.45
CA ARG A 184 -1.99 -29.23 15.72
C ARG A 184 -1.61 -29.16 17.19
N LYS A 185 -2.52 -28.75 18.08
CA LYS A 185 -2.29 -28.73 19.54
C LYS A 185 -2.67 -30.04 20.22
N ASN A 186 -3.52 -30.85 19.57
CA ASN A 186 -4.02 -32.13 20.08
C ASN A 186 -3.22 -33.34 19.55
N LYS A 187 -2.07 -33.10 18.92
CA LYS A 187 -1.12 -34.08 18.39
C LYS A 187 0.23 -33.88 19.06
#